data_AF-A0A2D4WU52-F1
#
_entry.id   AF-A0A2D4WU52-F1
#
_cell.length_a   1.000
_cell.length_b   1.000
_cell.length_c   1.000
_cell.angle_alpha   90.00
_cell.angle_beta   90.00
_cell.angle_gamma   90.00
#
_symmetry.space_group_name_H-M   'P 1'
#
loop_
_entity.id
_entity.type
_entity.pdbx_description
1 polymer ?
#
loop_
_entity_poly.entity_id
_entity_poly.type
_entity_poly.pdbx_seq_one_letter_code
_entity_poly.pdbx_strand_id
1 'polypeptide(L)'
;MREPRRHGEHPRMNDDRLPEESAEKRTPAIQAFIERFMQSDAGSNASPESIVIDAFGDGESVQMADELLALVLAGKKTATCMSAWSWDQEFEAPLVPGMLSVILDGAKAPRCVVETISVTRVAYQDVTSDFARAEGEHTPSDLDDASVLKQWRSDHWAFYEKTLPLIGRKPSQDMPVLCERFRVIYREAPKPLD
;
A
#
# COMPACT_ATOMS: atom_id res chain seq x y z
N MET A 1 33.71 -40.33 -28.79
CA MET A 1 32.41 -40.74 -29.40
C MET A 1 31.60 -41.41 -28.30
N ARG A 2 30.28 -41.12 -28.23
CA ARG A 2 29.29 -41.39 -27.14
C ARG A 2 29.24 -40.28 -26.07
N GLU A 3 28.11 -39.69 -25.67
CA GLU A 3 26.71 -39.54 -26.13
C GLU A 3 26.15 -38.30 -25.38
N PRO A 4 25.09 -37.62 -25.87
CA PRO A 4 24.61 -36.36 -25.28
C PRO A 4 23.69 -36.61 -24.08
N ARG A 5 23.85 -35.83 -22.99
CA ARG A 5 22.84 -35.81 -21.93
C ARG A 5 21.62 -34.99 -22.39
N ARG A 6 20.48 -35.66 -22.54
CA ARG A 6 19.15 -35.04 -22.41
C ARG A 6 18.78 -35.04 -20.94
N HIS A 7 18.41 -33.89 -20.39
CA HIS A 7 17.51 -33.66 -19.25
C HIS A 7 17.33 -32.13 -19.16
N GLY A 8 16.15 -31.54 -19.01
CA GLY A 8 14.80 -32.06 -18.89
C GLY A 8 13.83 -30.93 -19.27
N GLU A 9 12.63 -31.33 -19.67
CA GLU A 9 11.52 -30.43 -19.99
C GLU A 9 11.19 -29.52 -18.79
N HIS A 10 11.03 -28.23 -19.06
CA HIS A 10 10.36 -27.32 -18.13
C HIS A 10 8.92 -27.78 -17.93
N PRO A 11 8.48 -28.06 -16.69
CA PRO A 11 7.05 -28.13 -16.42
C PRO A 11 6.52 -26.70 -16.54
N ARG A 12 5.70 -26.44 -17.56
CA ARG A 12 4.75 -25.33 -17.51
C ARG A 12 3.73 -25.70 -16.44
N MET A 13 3.89 -25.15 -15.24
CA MET A 13 2.79 -25.12 -14.28
C MET A 13 2.05 -23.80 -14.48
N ASN A 14 0.85 -23.90 -15.05
CA ASN A 14 -0.20 -22.93 -14.75
C ASN A 14 -0.38 -22.96 -13.23
N ASP A 15 -0.05 -21.88 -12.57
CA ASP A 15 -0.48 -21.66 -11.20
C ASP A 15 -1.29 -20.38 -11.15
N ASP A 16 -2.58 -20.51 -11.47
CA ASP A 16 -3.62 -19.54 -11.12
C ASP A 16 -3.91 -19.57 -9.59
N ARG A 17 -3.03 -20.17 -8.77
CA ARG A 17 -3.16 -20.12 -7.32
C ARG A 17 -2.48 -18.87 -6.80
N LEU A 18 -3.27 -18.06 -6.13
CA LEU A 18 -2.78 -17.00 -5.27
C LEU A 18 -1.79 -17.61 -4.24
N PRO A 19 -0.66 -16.92 -3.94
CA PRO A 19 0.23 -17.33 -2.86
C PRO A 19 -0.54 -17.54 -1.54
N GLU A 20 -0.20 -18.55 -0.74
CA GLU A 20 -0.94 -18.89 0.50
C GLU A 20 -1.13 -17.68 1.45
N GLU A 21 -0.15 -16.77 1.54
CA GLU A 21 -0.26 -15.52 2.32
C GLU A 21 -1.35 -14.55 1.82
N SER A 22 -1.66 -14.57 0.52
CA SER A 22 -2.73 -13.75 -0.08
C SER A 22 -4.13 -14.27 0.30
N ALA A 23 -4.27 -15.59 0.53
CA ALA A 23 -5.53 -16.19 0.93
C ALA A 23 -5.82 -15.97 2.42
N GLU A 24 -4.78 -15.99 3.28
CA GLU A 24 -4.91 -15.76 4.72
C GLU A 24 -5.40 -14.34 5.06
N LYS A 25 -5.10 -13.35 4.21
CA LYS A 25 -5.55 -11.96 4.39
C LYS A 25 -7.03 -11.73 4.04
N ARG A 26 -7.72 -12.68 3.38
CA ARG A 26 -9.12 -12.52 2.92
C ARG A 26 -10.12 -13.24 3.82
N THR A 27 -10.44 -12.62 4.95
CA THR A 27 -11.49 -13.11 5.86
C THR A 27 -12.88 -13.06 5.19
N PRO A 28 -13.90 -13.80 5.70
CA PRO A 28 -15.27 -13.69 5.20
C PRO A 28 -15.83 -12.26 5.20
N ALA A 29 -15.42 -11.43 6.18
CA ALA A 29 -15.83 -10.03 6.25
C ALA A 29 -15.22 -9.20 5.10
N ILE A 30 -13.95 -9.43 4.78
CA ILE A 30 -13.25 -8.79 3.65
C ILE A 30 -13.83 -9.26 2.32
N GLN A 31 -14.10 -10.55 2.17
CA GLN A 31 -14.72 -11.11 0.97
C GLN A 31 -16.10 -10.50 0.73
N ALA A 32 -16.94 -10.42 1.77
CA ALA A 32 -18.25 -9.80 1.66
C ALA A 32 -18.17 -8.29 1.31
N PHE A 33 -17.15 -7.58 1.81
CA PHE A 33 -16.91 -6.18 1.44
C PHE A 33 -16.53 -6.04 -0.04
N ILE A 34 -15.62 -6.90 -0.53
CA ILE A 34 -15.24 -6.93 -1.94
C ILE A 34 -16.45 -7.22 -2.82
N GLU A 35 -17.28 -8.21 -2.46
CA GLU A 35 -18.51 -8.51 -3.23
C GLU A 35 -19.45 -7.31 -3.34
N ARG A 36 -19.59 -6.52 -2.27
CA ARG A 36 -20.38 -5.26 -2.32
C ARG A 36 -19.72 -4.20 -3.19
N PHE A 37 -18.39 -4.05 -3.10
CA PHE A 37 -17.64 -3.18 -4.00
C PHE A 37 -17.84 -3.59 -5.48
N MET A 38 -17.76 -4.88 -5.80
CA MET A 38 -17.95 -5.41 -7.15
C MET A 38 -19.35 -5.16 -7.72
N GLN A 39 -20.36 -5.06 -6.85
CA GLN A 39 -21.73 -4.72 -7.24
C GLN A 39 -21.95 -3.21 -7.46
N SER A 40 -21.00 -2.36 -7.06
CA SER A 40 -21.05 -0.92 -7.30
C SER A 40 -20.54 -0.55 -8.69
N ASP A 41 -20.93 0.63 -9.19
CA ASP A 41 -20.43 1.15 -10.49
C ASP A 41 -18.89 1.20 -10.54
N ALA A 42 -18.26 1.54 -9.42
CA ALA A 42 -16.80 1.65 -9.29
C ALA A 42 -16.08 0.29 -9.37
N GLY A 43 -16.74 -0.81 -9.00
CA GLY A 43 -16.16 -2.16 -9.03
C GLY A 43 -16.51 -2.98 -10.27
N SER A 44 -17.41 -2.50 -11.14
CA SER A 44 -17.96 -3.26 -12.26
C SER A 44 -16.95 -3.87 -13.24
N ASN A 45 -15.76 -3.27 -13.36
CA ASN A 45 -14.67 -3.74 -14.24
C ASN A 45 -13.44 -4.26 -13.48
N ALA A 46 -13.52 -4.36 -12.16
CA ALA A 46 -12.40 -4.85 -11.34
C ALA A 46 -12.30 -6.38 -11.39
N SER A 47 -11.11 -6.89 -11.09
CA SER A 47 -10.86 -8.30 -10.85
C SER A 47 -10.78 -8.51 -9.33
N PRO A 48 -11.70 -9.28 -8.71
CA PRO A 48 -11.70 -9.47 -7.26
C PRO A 48 -10.39 -10.05 -6.74
N GLU A 49 -9.76 -10.95 -7.50
CA GLU A 49 -8.49 -11.60 -7.19
C GLU A 49 -7.28 -10.65 -7.28
N SER A 50 -7.36 -9.58 -8.09
CA SER A 50 -6.29 -8.58 -8.20
C SER A 50 -6.31 -7.51 -7.10
N ILE A 51 -7.34 -7.50 -6.25
CA ILE A 51 -7.48 -6.51 -5.17
C ILE A 51 -6.48 -6.83 -4.04
N VAL A 52 -5.64 -5.88 -3.68
CA VAL A 52 -4.71 -6.01 -2.55
C VAL A 52 -5.47 -5.75 -1.24
N ILE A 53 -5.12 -6.48 -0.18
CA ILE A 53 -5.64 -6.21 1.17
C ILE A 53 -4.52 -5.54 1.96
N ASP A 54 -4.76 -4.33 2.45
CA ASP A 54 -3.73 -3.52 3.08
C ASP A 54 -4.26 -2.69 4.26
N ALA A 55 -3.36 -2.18 5.09
CA ALA A 55 -3.63 -1.21 6.15
C ALA A 55 -2.48 -0.20 6.23
N PHE A 56 -2.82 1.08 6.31
CA PHE A 56 -1.79 2.12 6.49
C PHE A 56 -1.12 2.01 7.88
N GLY A 57 0.14 2.43 7.95
CA GLY A 57 0.93 2.47 9.18
C GLY A 57 2.05 1.43 9.20
N ASP A 58 2.44 0.99 10.41
CA ASP A 58 3.55 0.06 10.62
C ASP A 58 3.13 -1.41 10.76
N GLY A 59 1.85 -1.70 10.50
CA GLY A 59 1.28 -3.04 10.61
C GLY A 59 0.98 -3.51 12.04
N GLU A 60 1.54 -2.84 13.06
CA GLU A 60 1.44 -3.21 14.48
C GLU A 60 0.48 -2.29 15.26
N SER A 61 0.54 -0.98 15.00
CA SER A 61 -0.23 0.02 15.75
C SER A 61 -1.67 0.16 15.24
N VAL A 62 -2.61 -0.36 16.02
CA VAL A 62 -4.07 -0.17 15.81
C VAL A 62 -4.42 1.31 15.68
N GLN A 63 -3.89 2.13 16.59
CA GLN A 63 -4.16 3.56 16.62
C GLN A 63 -3.64 4.27 15.36
N MET A 64 -2.43 3.94 14.91
CA MET A 64 -1.85 4.55 13.70
C MET A 64 -2.68 4.19 12.47
N ALA A 65 -3.10 2.93 12.34
CA ALA A 65 -3.95 2.49 11.24
C ALA A 65 -5.28 3.26 11.22
N ASP A 66 -5.93 3.42 12.38
CA ASP A 66 -7.19 4.17 12.49
C ASP A 66 -7.01 5.67 12.17
N GLU A 67 -5.94 6.30 12.66
CA GLU A 67 -5.64 7.72 12.43
C GLU A 67 -5.36 8.00 10.95
N LEU A 68 -4.52 7.18 10.31
CA LEU A 68 -4.20 7.32 8.89
C LEU A 68 -5.41 7.06 8.00
N LEU A 69 -6.20 6.03 8.33
CA LEU A 69 -7.44 5.76 7.61
C LEU A 69 -8.46 6.89 7.75
N ALA A 70 -8.56 7.53 8.92
CA ALA A 70 -9.42 8.69 9.09
C ALA A 70 -9.02 9.85 8.15
N LEU A 71 -7.73 10.08 7.94
CA LEU A 71 -7.23 11.06 6.97
C LEU A 71 -7.62 10.69 5.52
N VAL A 72 -7.55 9.41 5.17
CA VAL A 72 -7.95 8.90 3.85
C VAL A 72 -9.44 9.08 3.61
N LEU A 73 -10.28 8.68 4.57
CA LEU A 73 -11.72 8.81 4.47
C LEU A 73 -12.19 10.28 4.45
N ALA A 74 -11.43 11.18 5.09
CA ALA A 74 -11.65 12.62 5.03
C ALA A 74 -11.14 13.27 3.73
N GLY A 75 -10.48 12.51 2.84
CA GLY A 75 -9.89 13.02 1.60
C GLY A 75 -8.65 13.90 1.81
N LYS A 76 -8.03 13.85 3.00
CA LYS A 76 -6.80 14.59 3.33
C LYS A 76 -5.56 13.81 2.89
N LYS A 77 -5.52 12.51 3.19
CA LYS A 77 -4.46 11.61 2.72
C LYS A 77 -4.86 11.03 1.37
N THR A 78 -4.10 11.39 0.35
CA THR A 78 -4.26 10.99 -1.06
C THR A 78 -2.95 10.45 -1.65
N ALA A 79 -1.96 10.26 -0.79
CA ALA A 79 -0.68 9.67 -1.13
C ALA A 79 -0.15 8.82 0.02
N THR A 80 0.67 7.84 -0.32
CA THR A 80 1.41 6.97 0.60
C THR A 80 2.77 6.66 -0.01
N CYS A 81 3.74 6.26 0.81
CA CYS A 81 5.02 5.83 0.30
C CYS A 81 5.58 4.62 1.01
N MET A 82 6.56 4.00 0.35
CA MET A 82 7.30 2.85 0.86
C MET A 82 8.70 2.84 0.25
N SER A 83 9.64 2.17 0.91
CA SER A 83 10.94 1.98 0.27
C SER A 83 10.78 1.00 -0.90
N ALA A 84 11.40 1.29 -2.05
CA ALA A 84 11.38 0.35 -3.17
C ALA A 84 12.05 -0.98 -2.80
N TRP A 85 12.98 -0.98 -1.84
CA TRP A 85 13.60 -2.21 -1.34
C TRP A 85 12.62 -3.11 -0.59
N SER A 86 11.72 -2.51 0.20
CA SER A 86 10.65 -3.25 0.90
C SER A 86 9.68 -3.85 -0.10
N TRP A 87 9.27 -3.05 -1.10
CA TRP A 87 8.39 -3.53 -2.17
C TRP A 87 9.02 -4.68 -2.96
N ASP A 88 10.26 -4.51 -3.43
CA ASP A 88 10.98 -5.53 -4.22
C ASP A 88 11.24 -6.82 -3.41
N GLN A 89 11.19 -6.78 -2.08
CA GLN A 89 11.31 -7.97 -1.23
C GLN A 89 9.96 -8.67 -1.02
N GLU A 90 8.88 -7.92 -0.82
CA GLU A 90 7.55 -8.47 -0.53
C GLU A 90 6.79 -8.88 -1.79
N PHE A 91 6.99 -8.18 -2.91
CA PHE A 91 6.20 -8.34 -4.12
C PHE A 91 7.07 -8.60 -5.35
N GLU A 92 6.64 -9.57 -6.16
CA GLU A 92 7.25 -9.82 -7.48
C GLU A 92 6.77 -8.81 -8.55
N ALA A 93 5.54 -8.32 -8.41
CA ALA A 93 4.93 -7.40 -9.37
C ALA A 93 5.23 -5.93 -9.00
N PRO A 94 5.41 -5.04 -9.99
CA PRO A 94 5.61 -3.62 -9.72
C PRO A 94 4.32 -2.95 -9.22
N LEU A 95 4.45 -1.96 -8.34
CA LEU A 95 3.36 -1.03 -8.02
C LEU A 95 3.05 -0.18 -9.25
N VAL A 96 1.82 -0.25 -9.78
CA VAL A 96 1.42 0.41 -11.03
C VAL A 96 0.07 1.12 -10.91
N PRO A 97 -0.18 2.18 -11.70
CA PRO A 97 -1.50 2.80 -11.81
C PRO A 97 -2.61 1.79 -12.15
N GLY A 98 -3.78 1.98 -11.55
CA GLY A 98 -4.95 1.12 -11.68
C GLY A 98 -5.01 -0.04 -10.68
N MET A 99 -3.96 -0.26 -9.87
CA MET A 99 -4.02 -1.21 -8.76
C MET A 99 -5.09 -0.79 -7.75
N LEU A 100 -5.81 -1.78 -7.22
CA LEU A 100 -6.88 -1.58 -6.26
C LEU A 100 -6.49 -2.19 -4.92
N SER A 101 -6.69 -1.44 -3.84
CA SER A 101 -6.43 -1.91 -2.48
C SER A 101 -7.65 -1.69 -1.59
N VAL A 102 -8.09 -2.75 -0.90
CA VAL A 102 -9.00 -2.64 0.24
C VAL A 102 -8.17 -2.19 1.44
N ILE A 103 -8.53 -1.06 2.03
CA ILE A 103 -7.87 -0.52 3.21
C ILE A 103 -8.66 -0.92 4.47
N LEU A 104 -7.96 -1.56 5.40
CA LEU A 104 -8.47 -1.99 6.69
C LEU A 104 -8.25 -0.91 7.75
N ASP A 105 -9.09 -0.94 8.79
CA ASP A 105 -8.85 -0.22 10.04
C ASP A 105 -7.94 -1.01 10.99
N GLY A 106 -7.62 -0.42 12.15
CA GLY A 106 -6.77 -1.03 13.16
C GLY A 106 -7.33 -2.35 13.72
N ALA A 107 -8.66 -2.54 13.66
CA ALA A 107 -9.33 -3.79 14.02
C ALA A 107 -9.39 -4.81 12.86
N LYS A 108 -8.69 -4.52 11.76
CA LYS A 108 -8.64 -5.34 10.53
C LYS A 108 -9.99 -5.46 9.82
N ALA A 109 -10.92 -4.53 10.05
CA ALA A 109 -12.18 -4.46 9.31
C ALA A 109 -12.00 -3.63 8.02
N PRO A 110 -12.55 -4.05 6.87
CA PRO A 110 -12.43 -3.31 5.61
C PRO A 110 -13.30 -2.05 5.61
N ARG A 111 -12.76 -0.92 5.15
CA ARG A 111 -13.43 0.39 5.24
C ARG A 111 -13.55 1.12 3.92
N CYS A 112 -12.56 1.03 3.03
CA CYS A 112 -12.61 1.63 1.71
C CYS A 112 -11.81 0.83 0.68
N VAL A 113 -12.05 1.14 -0.60
CA VAL A 113 -11.18 0.76 -1.71
C VAL A 113 -10.51 2.02 -2.24
N VAL A 114 -9.19 1.96 -2.39
CA VAL A 114 -8.40 2.98 -3.09
C VAL A 114 -7.91 2.44 -4.42
N GLU A 115 -7.76 3.34 -5.39
CA GLU A 115 -7.13 3.10 -6.68
C GLU A 115 -5.84 3.90 -6.78
N THR A 116 -4.74 3.23 -7.10
CA THR A 116 -3.46 3.87 -7.42
C THR A 116 -3.59 4.68 -8.70
N ILE A 117 -3.34 5.98 -8.64
CA ILE A 117 -3.43 6.90 -9.79
C ILE A 117 -2.08 7.14 -10.44
N SER A 118 -1.01 7.22 -9.63
CA SER A 118 0.34 7.38 -10.15
C SER A 118 1.35 6.84 -9.16
N VAL A 119 2.45 6.32 -9.70
CA VAL A 119 3.60 5.86 -8.91
C VAL A 119 4.83 6.55 -9.46
N THR A 120 5.62 7.14 -8.58
CA THR A 120 6.92 7.74 -8.93
C THR A 120 7.99 7.14 -8.04
N ARG A 121 9.18 6.92 -8.61
CA ARG A 121 10.35 6.43 -7.87
C ARG A 121 11.35 7.56 -7.78
N VAL A 122 11.61 8.05 -6.58
CA VAL A 122 12.55 9.15 -6.30
C VAL A 122 13.52 8.74 -5.20
N ALA A 123 14.65 9.44 -5.06
CA ALA A 123 15.44 9.30 -3.84
C ALA A 123 14.67 9.93 -2.66
N TYR A 124 14.84 9.38 -1.45
CA TYR A 124 14.21 9.91 -0.24
C TYR A 124 14.43 11.43 -0.06
N GLN A 125 15.65 11.89 -0.32
CA GLN A 125 16.01 13.31 -0.24
C GLN A 125 15.26 14.21 -1.25
N ASP A 126 14.79 13.63 -2.35
CA ASP A 126 14.15 14.32 -3.48
C ASP A 126 12.61 14.30 -3.38
N VAL A 127 12.04 13.70 -2.32
CA VAL A 127 10.61 13.83 -2.02
C VAL A 127 10.24 15.29 -1.83
N THR A 128 9.16 15.71 -2.46
CA THR A 128 8.73 17.11 -2.50
C THR A 128 7.75 17.45 -1.37
N SER A 129 7.65 18.74 -1.04
CA SER A 129 6.61 19.24 -0.13
C SER A 129 5.20 18.96 -0.67
N ASP A 130 5.00 19.02 -1.98
CA ASP A 130 3.73 18.68 -2.65
C ASP A 130 3.30 17.23 -2.39
N PHE A 131 4.25 16.29 -2.45
CA PHE A 131 3.98 14.90 -2.11
C PHE A 131 3.70 14.73 -0.62
N ALA A 132 4.55 15.31 0.24
CA ALA A 132 4.37 15.26 1.69
C ALA A 132 3.01 15.86 2.14
N ARG A 133 2.56 16.95 1.52
CA ARG A 133 1.22 17.52 1.76
C ARG A 133 0.10 16.58 1.34
N ALA A 134 0.29 15.83 0.27
CA ALA A 134 -0.69 14.85 -0.19
C ALA A 134 -0.78 13.62 0.71
N GLU A 135 0.27 13.29 1.46
CA GLU A 135 0.18 12.31 2.55
C GLU A 135 -0.69 12.84 3.71
N GLY A 136 -0.75 14.16 3.90
CA GLY A 136 -1.75 14.81 4.75
C GLY A 136 -1.58 14.58 6.26
N GLU A 137 -0.43 14.06 6.68
CA GLU A 137 -0.09 13.72 8.08
C GLU A 137 0.51 14.89 8.87
N HIS A 138 0.86 15.98 8.19
CA HIS A 138 1.50 17.14 8.82
C HIS A 138 0.55 17.89 9.76
N THR A 139 1.10 18.43 10.83
CA THR A 139 0.36 19.20 11.83
C THR A 139 1.18 20.38 12.35
N PRO A 140 0.64 21.61 12.40
CA PRO A 140 -0.71 22.02 11.97
C PRO A 140 -0.95 21.96 10.45
N SER A 141 -2.21 22.04 10.02
CA SER A 141 -2.56 21.88 8.59
C SER A 141 -2.04 22.99 7.67
N ASP A 142 -1.76 24.17 8.22
CA ASP A 142 -1.37 25.41 7.53
C ASP A 142 0.15 25.69 7.57
N LEU A 143 0.96 24.67 7.82
CA LEU A 143 2.43 24.77 7.74
C LEU A 143 2.91 25.22 6.35
N ASP A 144 4.03 25.95 6.32
CA ASP A 144 4.76 26.23 5.08
C ASP A 144 5.42 24.97 4.48
N ASP A 145 5.85 25.05 3.23
CA ASP A 145 6.38 23.89 2.50
C ASP A 145 7.62 23.28 3.15
N ALA A 146 8.50 24.12 3.70
CA ALA A 146 9.72 23.69 4.34
C ALA A 146 9.44 22.92 5.64
N SER A 147 8.44 23.37 6.40
CA SER A 147 8.01 22.74 7.66
C SER A 147 7.30 21.42 7.41
N VAL A 148 6.42 21.35 6.40
CA VAL A 148 5.80 20.08 5.98
C VAL A 148 6.86 19.07 5.57
N LEU A 149 7.81 19.46 4.72
CA LEU A 149 8.85 18.55 4.26
C LEU A 149 9.78 18.11 5.40
N LYS A 150 10.09 19.01 6.36
CA LYS A 150 10.88 18.67 7.54
C LYS A 150 10.18 17.64 8.42
N GLN A 151 8.88 17.80 8.66
CA GLN A 151 8.09 16.86 9.46
C GLN A 151 8.02 15.51 8.77
N TRP A 152 7.64 15.49 7.48
CA TRP A 152 7.61 14.27 6.67
C TRP A 152 8.94 13.51 6.73
N ARG A 153 10.06 14.23 6.56
CA ARG A 153 11.40 13.63 6.63
C ARG A 153 11.66 13.01 8.00
N SER A 154 11.39 13.74 9.08
CA SER A 154 11.58 13.24 10.45
C SER A 154 10.80 11.95 10.70
N ASP A 155 9.50 11.96 10.38
CA ASP A 155 8.60 10.86 10.67
C ASP A 155 8.93 9.61 9.83
N HIS A 156 9.18 9.80 8.53
CA HIS A 156 9.54 8.71 7.64
C HIS A 156 10.95 8.17 7.91
N TRP A 157 11.89 9.01 8.33
CA TRP A 157 13.22 8.53 8.73
C TRP A 157 13.11 7.60 9.93
N ALA A 158 12.34 7.97 10.96
CA ALA A 158 12.09 7.12 12.12
C ALA A 158 11.41 5.80 11.73
N PHE A 159 10.42 5.85 10.82
CA PHE A 159 9.78 4.66 10.27
C PHE A 159 10.79 3.74 9.57
N TYR A 160 11.62 4.27 8.67
CA TYR A 160 12.61 3.48 7.94
C TYR A 160 13.74 2.96 8.84
N GLU A 161 14.10 3.67 9.90
CA GLU A 161 15.05 3.17 10.90
C GLU A 161 14.52 1.94 11.65
N LYS A 162 13.19 1.85 11.86
CA LYS A 162 12.54 0.66 12.44
C LYS A 162 12.43 -0.49 11.43
N THR A 163 12.03 -0.20 10.18
CA THR A 163 11.58 -1.24 9.24
C THR A 163 12.67 -1.79 8.31
N LEU A 164 13.57 -0.95 7.80
CA LEU A 164 14.59 -1.40 6.85
C LEU A 164 15.60 -2.42 7.41
N PRO A 165 15.98 -2.39 8.71
CA PRO A 165 16.84 -3.43 9.28
C PRO A 165 16.24 -4.83 9.22
N LEU A 166 14.92 -4.97 9.23
CA LEU A 166 14.23 -6.26 9.13
C LEU A 166 14.51 -6.95 7.78
N ILE A 167 14.84 -6.16 6.77
CA ILE A 167 15.12 -6.62 5.40
C ILE A 167 16.62 -6.54 5.07
N GLY A 168 17.48 -6.36 6.09
CA GLY A 168 18.93 -6.25 5.93
C GLY A 168 19.39 -4.94 5.28
N ARG A 169 18.56 -3.89 5.30
CA ARG A 169 18.85 -2.56 4.74
C ARG A 169 19.02 -1.53 5.86
N LYS A 170 19.52 -0.35 5.49
CA LYS A 170 19.63 0.82 6.36
C LYS A 170 19.13 2.05 5.62
N PRO A 171 18.45 3.00 6.29
CA PRO A 171 18.03 4.24 5.65
C PRO A 171 19.23 5.02 5.10
N SER A 172 19.06 5.59 3.92
CA SER A 172 20.01 6.50 3.30
C SER A 172 19.27 7.60 2.55
N GLN A 173 19.91 8.75 2.36
CA GLN A 173 19.27 9.89 1.69
C GLN A 173 18.94 9.57 0.21
N ASP A 174 19.78 8.73 -0.42
CA ASP A 174 19.64 8.27 -1.80
C ASP A 174 18.77 7.00 -1.95
N MET A 175 18.19 6.48 -0.87
CA MET A 175 17.36 5.28 -0.96
C MET A 175 16.13 5.54 -1.85
N PRO A 176 15.78 4.60 -2.74
CA PRO A 176 14.62 4.75 -3.61
C PRO A 176 13.32 4.61 -2.80
N VAL A 177 12.47 5.62 -2.89
CA VAL A 177 11.11 5.65 -2.34
C VAL A 177 10.12 5.56 -3.48
N LEU A 178 9.14 4.66 -3.35
CA LEU A 178 7.96 4.61 -4.19
C LEU A 178 6.92 5.57 -3.60
N CYS A 179 6.66 6.64 -4.33
CA CYS A 179 5.68 7.67 -4.02
C CYS A 179 4.39 7.37 -4.78
N GLU A 180 3.40 6.85 -4.07
CA GLU A 180 2.09 6.50 -4.62
C GLU A 180 1.09 7.63 -4.37
N ARG A 181 0.37 8.03 -5.41
CA ARG A 181 -0.86 8.84 -5.27
C ARG A 181 -2.05 7.96 -5.58
N PHE A 182 -3.09 8.06 -4.77
CA PHE A 182 -4.29 7.25 -4.90
C PHE A 182 -5.55 8.10 -4.72
N ARG A 183 -6.71 7.50 -5.04
CA ARG A 183 -8.03 8.06 -4.71
C ARG A 183 -8.92 7.00 -4.09
N VAL A 184 -9.80 7.40 -3.18
CA VAL A 184 -10.87 6.52 -2.68
C VAL A 184 -11.94 6.39 -3.77
N ILE A 185 -12.24 5.16 -4.19
CA ILE A 185 -13.27 4.87 -5.21
C ILE A 185 -14.52 4.21 -4.62
N TYR A 186 -14.42 3.64 -3.42
CA TYR A 186 -15.52 3.04 -2.70
C TYR A 186 -15.28 3.16 -1.20
N ARG A 187 -16.33 3.44 -0.42
CA ARG A 187 -16.28 3.45 1.05
C ARG A 187 -17.65 3.12 1.60
N GLU A 188 -17.67 2.42 2.72
CA GLU A 188 -18.89 2.18 3.47
C GLU A 188 -18.96 3.16 4.64
N ALA A 189 -20.16 3.69 4.90
CA ALA A 189 -20.37 4.47 6.12
C ALA A 189 -20.02 3.57 7.32
N PRO A 190 -19.41 4.11 8.39
CA PRO A 190 -19.23 3.34 9.62
C PRO A 190 -20.58 2.71 10.01
N LYS A 191 -20.60 1.40 10.28
CA LYS A 191 -21.78 0.80 10.88
C LYS A 191 -22.00 1.54 12.21
N PRO A 192 -23.19 2.11 12.46
CA PRO A 192 -23.47 2.70 13.77
C PRO A 192 -23.12 1.68 14.85
N LEU A 193 -22.45 2.14 15.91
CA LEU A 193 -22.32 1.32 17.11
C LEU A 193 -23.75 1.10 17.62
N ASP A 194 -24.20 -0.15 17.59
CA ASP A 194 -25.47 -0.57 18.19
C ASP A 194 -25.47 -0.30 19.71
#